data_AF-A0A951Z3M7-F1
#
_entry.id   AF-A0A951Z3M7-F1
#
_cell.length_a   1.000
_cell.length_b   1.000
_cell.length_c   1.000
_cell.angle_alpha   90.00
_cell.angle_beta   90.00
_cell.angle_gamma   90.00
#
_symmetry.space_group_name_H-M   'P 1'
#
loop_
_entity.id
_entity.type
_entity.pdbx_description
1 polymer ?
#
loop_
_entity_poly.entity_id
_entity_poly.type
_entity_poly.pdbx_seq_one_letter_code
_entity_poly.pdbx_strand_id
1 'polypeptide(L)'
;MGYAYRLVGDMSGLDPKSRTGLLDARLVAGSHEPYERLMEAFWDSLPVGEFLLEKIEERKRMFAKHHDTPLIVEPHLKEGAGGLRCWHCSNWLDMAVGGRPTRPSRSYDRVLRERNVLHALAGRKLDLLSRTRQGELADMLGREPMTAMSDLVLAMRDLHREYQAALERLHETRFTLSEGVIASRGEVRFFGKTRLSRAAVGVSFATRLGLRVLSLEAPPMTGIEGPEAVHTLCSGAAVLRNLDRCGVLTMLLPELTRCRALMPQDSVHTFTVFEHTLRVVEFIDAIQPGTFLGELKEGIQDLAPLYLSALMHDLGKFVPGRPHEETGAEIAAEVLDRWGVREDLAERVVWLVRYHLSMPQIVRMRDVMNPFTAREFAQVVETQD
;
A
#
# COMPACT_ATOMS: atom_id res chain seq x y z
N MET A 1 14.93 -26.94 18.15
CA MET A 1 14.31 -25.71 18.70
C MET A 1 15.22 -24.56 18.34
N GLY A 2 14.80 -23.68 17.44
CA GLY A 2 15.54 -22.43 17.19
C GLY A 2 15.17 -21.43 18.28
N TYR A 3 16.16 -20.83 18.94
CA TYR A 3 15.95 -19.65 19.77
C TYR A 3 16.44 -18.43 19.00
N ALA A 4 15.76 -17.31 19.17
CA ALA A 4 16.20 -16.01 18.69
C ALA A 4 16.32 -15.10 19.91
N TYR A 5 17.43 -14.38 20.02
CA TYR A 5 17.58 -13.30 20.99
C TYR A 5 17.37 -11.95 20.29
N ARG A 6 16.91 -10.97 21.05
CA ARG A 6 16.68 -9.59 20.62
C ARG A 6 17.12 -8.65 21.74
N LEU A 7 17.83 -7.59 21.39
CA LEU A 7 18.18 -6.54 22.32
C LEU A 7 17.09 -5.46 22.31
N VAL A 8 16.93 -4.74 23.42
CA VAL A 8 16.00 -3.60 23.51
C VAL A 8 16.34 -2.52 22.47
N GLY A 9 17.63 -2.38 22.12
CA GLY A 9 18.08 -1.45 21.08
C GLY A 9 17.63 -1.82 19.66
N ASP A 10 17.20 -3.06 19.43
CA ASP A 10 16.82 -3.54 18.09
C ASP A 10 15.38 -3.20 17.70
N MET A 11 14.57 -2.65 18.62
CA MET A 11 13.11 -2.58 18.48
C MET A 11 12.64 -1.75 17.27
N SER A 12 13.31 -0.63 16.98
CA SER A 12 12.98 0.23 15.83
C SER A 12 13.27 -0.42 14.48
N GLY A 13 14.23 -1.34 14.43
CA GLY A 13 14.70 -2.01 13.21
C GLY A 13 14.07 -3.38 12.95
N LEU A 14 13.05 -3.78 13.73
CA LEU A 14 12.45 -5.10 13.61
C LEU A 14 11.77 -5.30 12.25
N ASP A 15 12.04 -6.44 11.63
CA ASP A 15 11.31 -6.89 10.46
C ASP A 15 9.83 -7.17 10.79
N PRO A 16 8.93 -7.12 9.80
CA PRO A 16 7.50 -7.26 10.06
C PRO A 16 7.05 -8.54 10.75
N LYS A 17 7.75 -9.65 10.51
CA LYS A 17 7.44 -10.94 11.15
C LYS A 17 7.85 -10.90 12.62
N SER A 18 8.99 -10.31 12.93
CA SER A 18 9.41 -10.08 14.33
C SER A 18 8.45 -9.15 15.07
N ARG A 19 8.01 -8.04 14.44
CA ARG A 19 6.99 -7.15 15.02
C ARG A 19 5.72 -7.91 15.37
N THR A 20 5.15 -8.62 14.39
CA THR A 20 3.92 -9.42 14.58
C THR A 20 4.08 -10.46 15.70
N GLY A 21 5.24 -11.12 15.81
CA GLY A 21 5.52 -12.08 16.87
C GLY A 21 5.57 -11.47 18.26
N LEU A 22 6.06 -10.23 18.40
CA LEU A 22 6.11 -9.53 19.69
C LEU A 22 4.73 -9.04 20.16
N LEU A 23 3.77 -8.77 19.25
CA LEU A 23 2.38 -8.49 19.66
C LEU A 23 1.77 -9.67 20.44
N ASP A 24 2.15 -10.91 20.08
CA ASP A 24 1.64 -12.11 20.74
C ASP A 24 2.51 -12.57 21.94
N ALA A 25 3.52 -11.78 22.33
CA ALA A 25 4.49 -12.16 23.36
C ALA A 25 3.87 -12.28 24.75
N ARG A 26 4.26 -13.33 25.48
CA ARG A 26 3.75 -13.63 26.83
C ARG A 26 4.92 -14.08 27.72
N LEU A 27 4.97 -13.57 28.95
CA LEU A 27 5.90 -14.08 29.95
C LEU A 27 5.41 -15.44 30.45
N VAL A 28 6.08 -16.52 30.03
CA VAL A 28 5.77 -17.89 30.48
C VAL A 28 6.51 -18.23 31.77
N ALA A 29 7.78 -17.85 31.85
CA ALA A 29 8.65 -18.03 33.02
C ALA A 29 9.83 -17.05 32.95
N GLY A 30 10.46 -16.76 34.08
CA GLY A 30 11.63 -15.87 34.18
C GLY A 30 11.32 -14.52 34.84
N SER A 31 12.29 -13.60 34.77
CA SER A 31 12.18 -12.28 35.40
C SER A 31 11.21 -11.36 34.66
N HIS A 32 10.40 -10.62 35.42
CA HIS A 32 9.39 -9.71 34.88
C HIS A 32 10.00 -8.44 34.28
N GLU A 33 10.99 -7.85 34.96
CA GLU A 33 11.59 -6.56 34.59
C GLU A 33 12.17 -6.52 33.15
N PRO A 34 12.96 -7.51 32.67
CA PRO A 34 13.44 -7.48 31.29
C PRO A 34 12.31 -7.61 30.26
N TYR A 35 11.25 -8.35 30.59
CA TYR A 35 10.08 -8.49 29.71
C TYR A 35 9.30 -7.17 29.62
N GLU A 36 9.02 -6.51 30.75
CA GLU A 36 8.35 -5.21 30.75
C GLU A 36 9.13 -4.17 29.96
N ARG A 37 10.44 -4.04 30.20
CA ARG A 37 11.31 -3.11 29.46
C ARG A 37 11.35 -3.39 27.96
N LEU A 38 11.35 -4.67 27.57
CA LEU A 38 11.31 -5.06 26.15
C LEU A 38 9.98 -4.67 25.53
N MET A 39 8.86 -4.96 26.20
CA MET A 39 7.52 -4.67 25.69
C MET A 39 7.26 -3.16 25.62
N GLU A 40 7.71 -2.38 26.61
CA GLU A 40 7.64 -0.92 26.61
C GLU A 40 8.38 -0.35 25.40
N ALA A 41 9.65 -0.71 25.19
CA ALA A 41 10.42 -0.28 24.04
C ALA A 41 9.82 -0.73 22.69
N PHE A 42 9.21 -1.92 22.65
CA PHE A 42 8.50 -2.40 21.48
C PHE A 42 7.30 -1.49 21.15
N TRP A 43 6.43 -1.21 22.12
CA TRP A 43 5.24 -0.39 21.91
C TRP A 43 5.58 1.06 21.57
N ASP A 44 6.63 1.62 22.19
CA ASP A 44 7.10 2.99 21.90
C ASP A 44 7.68 3.14 20.49
N SER A 45 8.23 2.06 19.94
CA SER A 45 8.87 2.06 18.62
C SER A 45 7.98 1.56 17.48
N LEU A 46 6.79 1.03 17.77
CA LEU A 46 5.91 0.43 16.76
C LEU A 46 5.39 1.50 15.78
N PRO A 47 5.71 1.46 14.48
CA PRO A 47 5.14 2.38 13.51
C PRO A 47 3.69 1.99 13.19
N VAL A 48 2.76 2.47 14.00
CA VAL A 48 1.34 2.03 13.99
C VAL A 48 0.72 2.13 12.60
N GLY A 49 0.80 3.28 11.91
CA GLY A 49 0.21 3.45 10.58
C GLY A 49 0.76 2.48 9.53
N GLU A 50 2.08 2.27 9.52
CA GLU A 50 2.76 1.30 8.63
C GLU A 50 2.31 -0.13 8.96
N PHE A 51 2.31 -0.49 10.24
CA PHE A 51 1.93 -1.83 10.70
C PHE A 51 0.49 -2.17 10.33
N LEU A 52 -0.46 -1.27 10.60
CA LEU A 52 -1.87 -1.46 10.26
C LEU A 52 -2.05 -1.70 8.76
N LEU A 53 -1.44 -0.83 7.95
CA LEU A 53 -1.51 -0.92 6.50
C LEU A 53 -0.93 -2.24 5.99
N GLU A 54 0.24 -2.63 6.49
CA GLU A 54 0.89 -3.88 6.11
C GLU A 54 0.02 -5.10 6.44
N LYS A 55 -0.54 -5.20 7.65
CA LYS A 55 -1.39 -6.33 8.05
C LYS A 55 -2.68 -6.39 7.22
N ILE A 56 -3.30 -5.25 6.92
CA ILE A 56 -4.51 -5.18 6.08
C ILE A 56 -4.21 -5.61 4.65
N GLU A 57 -3.10 -5.12 4.05
CA GLU A 57 -2.70 -5.48 2.69
C GLU A 57 -2.22 -6.93 2.57
N GLU A 58 -1.56 -7.47 3.59
CA GLU A 58 -1.30 -8.92 3.70
C GLU A 58 -2.61 -9.71 3.65
N ARG A 59 -3.64 -9.25 4.37
CA ARG A 59 -4.93 -9.93 4.40
C ARG A 59 -5.67 -9.86 3.07
N LYS A 60 -5.72 -8.69 2.44
CA LYS A 60 -6.29 -8.48 1.10
C LYS A 60 -5.64 -9.39 0.05
N ARG A 61 -4.29 -9.46 0.03
CA ARG A 61 -3.55 -10.37 -0.87
C ARG A 61 -3.94 -11.83 -0.67
N MET A 62 -4.11 -12.26 0.57
CA MET A 62 -4.50 -13.64 0.85
C MET A 62 -5.97 -13.93 0.50
N PHE A 63 -6.87 -12.96 0.65
CA PHE A 63 -8.24 -13.08 0.16
C PHE A 63 -8.31 -13.17 -1.36
N ALA A 64 -7.50 -12.36 -2.08
CA ALA A 64 -7.40 -12.49 -3.53
C ALA A 64 -6.89 -13.88 -3.97
N LYS A 65 -6.02 -14.51 -3.17
CA LYS A 65 -5.49 -15.86 -3.45
C LYS A 65 -6.43 -17.01 -3.07
N HIS A 66 -7.21 -16.88 -2.00
CA HIS A 66 -7.98 -17.96 -1.38
C HIS A 66 -9.49 -17.70 -1.30
N HIS A 67 -9.99 -16.69 -2.01
CA HIS A 67 -11.33 -16.12 -1.94
C HIS A 67 -11.57 -15.19 -0.74
N ASP A 68 -12.36 -14.15 -1.01
CA ASP A 68 -12.69 -13.04 -0.11
C ASP A 68 -14.00 -13.26 0.66
N THR A 69 -14.66 -14.39 0.44
CA THR A 69 -15.88 -14.80 1.14
C THR A 69 -15.69 -16.11 1.90
N PRO A 70 -16.21 -16.22 3.15
CA PRO A 70 -16.25 -17.49 3.88
C PRO A 70 -17.30 -18.45 3.31
N LEU A 71 -18.20 -17.99 2.43
CA LEU A 71 -19.28 -18.77 1.84
C LEU A 71 -18.78 -19.55 0.61
N ILE A 72 -17.81 -20.42 0.82
CA ILE A 72 -17.20 -21.25 -0.22
C ILE A 72 -17.21 -22.73 0.16
N VAL A 73 -17.34 -23.58 -0.86
CA VAL A 73 -17.40 -25.04 -0.66
C VAL A 73 -16.08 -25.61 -0.16
N GLU A 74 -14.93 -25.16 -0.67
CA GLU A 74 -13.61 -25.67 -0.28
C GLU A 74 -12.78 -24.58 0.41
N PRO A 75 -13.04 -24.31 1.71
CA PRO A 75 -12.44 -23.17 2.39
C PRO A 75 -10.97 -23.38 2.77
N HIS A 76 -10.22 -22.27 2.85
CA HIS A 76 -8.89 -22.25 3.44
C HIS A 76 -8.96 -21.82 4.92
N LEU A 77 -8.88 -22.77 5.85
CA LEU A 77 -9.16 -22.61 7.29
C LEU A 77 -8.20 -21.68 8.04
N LYS A 78 -7.06 -21.32 7.44
CA LYS A 78 -6.08 -20.41 8.03
C LYS A 78 -6.10 -19.01 7.41
N GLU A 79 -5.80 -18.91 6.11
CA GLU A 79 -5.58 -17.66 5.38
C GLU A 79 -6.80 -17.13 4.60
N GLY A 80 -7.84 -17.94 4.35
CA GLY A 80 -9.03 -17.51 3.61
C GLY A 80 -9.91 -16.56 4.41
N ALA A 81 -10.91 -15.96 3.76
CA ALA A 81 -11.94 -15.21 4.46
C ALA A 81 -12.65 -16.09 5.50
N GLY A 82 -12.65 -15.64 6.75
CA GLY A 82 -13.15 -16.41 7.88
C GLY A 82 -12.20 -17.47 8.44
N GLY A 83 -11.00 -17.61 7.89
CA GLY A 83 -9.95 -18.44 8.48
C GLY A 83 -9.37 -17.83 9.76
N LEU A 84 -8.56 -18.61 10.49
CA LEU A 84 -7.98 -18.21 11.77
C LEU A 84 -7.23 -16.86 11.72
N ARG A 85 -6.65 -16.47 10.58
CA ARG A 85 -5.96 -15.19 10.43
C ARG A 85 -6.86 -13.98 10.47
N CYS A 86 -8.17 -14.12 10.23
CA CYS A 86 -9.11 -13.01 10.42
C CYS A 86 -9.11 -12.56 11.88
N TRP A 87 -9.20 -13.51 12.82
CA TRP A 87 -9.14 -13.22 14.27
C TRP A 87 -7.78 -12.69 14.73
N HIS A 88 -6.68 -13.30 14.27
CA HIS A 88 -5.35 -12.80 14.66
C HIS A 88 -5.15 -11.37 14.16
N CYS A 89 -5.51 -11.10 12.90
CA CYS A 89 -5.40 -9.77 12.32
C CYS A 89 -6.28 -8.77 13.08
N SER A 90 -7.56 -9.08 13.34
CA SER A 90 -8.43 -8.17 14.12
C SER A 90 -7.83 -7.84 15.47
N ASN A 91 -7.31 -8.85 16.18
CA ASN A 91 -6.68 -8.66 17.48
C ASN A 91 -5.40 -7.80 17.39
N TRP A 92 -4.55 -8.02 16.39
CA TRP A 92 -3.35 -7.21 16.17
C TRP A 92 -3.67 -5.76 15.81
N LEU A 93 -4.69 -5.53 14.97
CA LEU A 93 -5.13 -4.19 14.59
C LEU A 93 -5.65 -3.43 15.83
N ASP A 94 -6.50 -4.06 16.64
CA ASP A 94 -7.01 -3.47 17.88
C ASP A 94 -5.87 -3.16 18.85
N MET A 95 -4.91 -4.07 19.04
CA MET A 95 -3.76 -3.85 19.93
C MET A 95 -2.84 -2.72 19.45
N ALA A 96 -2.58 -2.63 18.14
CA ALA A 96 -1.71 -1.60 17.58
C ALA A 96 -2.23 -0.17 17.82
N VAL A 97 -3.54 -0.01 17.99
CA VAL A 97 -4.16 1.29 18.33
C VAL A 97 -4.44 1.47 19.82
N GLY A 98 -3.84 0.64 20.68
CA GLY A 98 -3.95 0.73 22.14
C GLY A 98 -5.11 -0.06 22.75
N GLY A 99 -5.80 -0.89 21.96
CA GLY A 99 -6.79 -1.84 22.43
C GLY A 99 -6.18 -2.97 23.26
N ARG A 100 -7.01 -3.65 24.05
CA ARG A 100 -6.58 -4.82 24.82
C ARG A 100 -6.73 -6.09 23.98
N PRO A 101 -5.82 -7.07 24.13
CA PRO A 101 -5.97 -8.36 23.45
C PRO A 101 -7.29 -9.01 23.85
N THR A 102 -8.01 -9.48 22.84
CA THR A 102 -9.24 -10.24 23.00
C THR A 102 -8.92 -11.72 23.17
N ARG A 103 -9.80 -12.46 23.84
CA ARG A 103 -9.69 -13.92 23.91
C ARG A 103 -10.30 -14.55 22.65
N PRO A 104 -9.79 -15.71 22.21
CA PRO A 104 -10.40 -16.45 21.11
C PRO A 104 -11.89 -16.72 21.35
N SER A 105 -12.70 -16.53 20.31
CA SER A 105 -14.14 -16.79 20.35
C SER A 105 -14.44 -18.28 20.18
N ARG A 106 -15.68 -18.70 20.47
CA ARG A 106 -16.12 -20.09 20.20
C ARG A 106 -15.99 -20.46 18.72
N SER A 107 -16.18 -19.47 17.84
CA SER A 107 -16.01 -19.63 16.39
C SER A 107 -14.54 -19.88 16.03
N TYR A 108 -13.60 -19.17 16.68
CA TYR A 108 -12.17 -19.46 16.56
C TYR A 108 -11.83 -20.89 16.98
N ASP A 109 -12.28 -21.30 18.18
CA ASP A 109 -11.99 -22.63 18.71
C ASP A 109 -12.52 -23.74 17.80
N ARG A 110 -13.67 -23.51 17.16
CA ARG A 110 -14.24 -24.44 16.18
C ARG A 110 -13.36 -24.56 14.94
N VAL A 111 -13.04 -23.44 14.28
CA VAL A 111 -12.17 -23.45 13.09
C VAL A 111 -10.80 -24.07 13.41
N LEU A 112 -10.25 -23.79 14.60
CA LEU A 112 -8.98 -24.36 15.05
C LEU A 112 -9.08 -25.87 15.24
N ARG A 113 -10.15 -26.36 15.88
CA ARG A 113 -10.38 -27.79 16.07
C ARG A 113 -10.48 -28.52 14.73
N GLU A 114 -11.28 -28.01 13.81
CA GLU A 114 -11.49 -28.62 12.51
C GLU A 114 -10.21 -28.60 11.65
N ARG A 115 -9.44 -27.52 11.73
CA ARG A 115 -8.10 -27.46 11.13
C ARG A 115 -7.14 -28.49 11.72
N ASN A 116 -7.16 -28.70 13.03
CA ASN A 116 -6.33 -29.71 13.68
C ASN A 116 -6.73 -31.13 13.27
N VAL A 117 -8.02 -31.41 13.12
CA VAL A 117 -8.53 -32.68 12.57
C VAL A 117 -8.06 -32.87 11.14
N LEU A 118 -8.14 -31.82 10.30
CA LEU A 118 -7.65 -31.86 8.93
C LEU A 118 -6.14 -32.18 8.85
N HIS A 119 -5.33 -31.62 9.76
CA HIS A 119 -3.90 -31.94 9.85
C HIS A 119 -3.66 -33.39 10.27
N ALA A 120 -4.42 -33.89 11.23
CA ALA A 120 -4.34 -35.28 11.68
C ALA A 120 -4.69 -36.25 10.55
N LEU A 121 -5.77 -35.99 9.79
CA LEU A 121 -6.18 -36.76 8.61
C LEU A 121 -5.14 -36.75 7.48
N ALA A 122 -4.48 -35.61 7.28
CA ALA A 122 -3.50 -35.45 6.22
C ALA A 122 -2.10 -36.00 6.59
N GLY A 123 -1.81 -36.16 7.89
CA GLY A 123 -0.46 -36.49 8.38
C GLY A 123 0.58 -35.40 8.11
N ARG A 124 0.14 -34.21 7.67
CA ARG A 124 0.97 -33.06 7.31
C ARG A 124 0.18 -31.78 7.47
N LYS A 125 0.88 -30.64 7.39
CA LYS A 125 0.21 -29.33 7.28
C LYS A 125 -0.69 -29.32 6.04
N LEU A 126 -1.98 -29.09 6.26
CA LEU A 126 -2.99 -28.90 5.21
C LEU A 126 -4.02 -27.89 5.69
N ASP A 127 -4.12 -26.75 5.01
CA ASP A 127 -5.02 -25.67 5.43
C ASP A 127 -6.24 -25.49 4.49
N LEU A 128 -6.25 -26.18 3.35
CA LEU A 128 -7.37 -26.20 2.39
C LEU A 128 -8.23 -27.45 2.63
N LEU A 129 -9.51 -27.25 2.91
CA LEU A 129 -10.49 -28.33 3.13
C LEU A 129 -11.19 -28.68 1.81
N SER A 130 -10.68 -29.68 1.09
CA SER A 130 -11.31 -30.17 -0.14
C SER A 130 -12.58 -30.97 0.12
N ARG A 131 -13.48 -31.08 -0.86
CA ARG A 131 -14.73 -31.84 -0.77
C ARG A 131 -14.53 -33.27 -0.27
N THR A 132 -13.50 -33.95 -0.78
CA THR A 132 -13.17 -35.32 -0.35
C THR A 132 -12.86 -35.39 1.15
N ARG A 133 -12.15 -34.39 1.69
CA ARG A 133 -11.75 -34.35 3.10
C ARG A 133 -12.88 -33.92 4.04
N GLN A 134 -13.96 -33.34 3.52
CA GLN A 134 -15.10 -32.90 4.34
C GLN A 134 -15.82 -34.07 5.00
N GLY A 135 -16.03 -35.16 4.25
CA GLY A 135 -16.62 -36.39 4.79
C GLY A 135 -15.74 -37.00 5.89
N GLU A 136 -14.45 -37.20 5.59
CA GLU A 136 -13.48 -37.75 6.55
C GLU A 136 -13.39 -36.91 7.84
N LEU A 137 -13.42 -35.58 7.71
CA LEU A 137 -13.40 -34.65 8.82
C LEU A 137 -14.67 -34.77 9.67
N ALA A 138 -15.84 -34.85 9.04
CA ALA A 138 -17.11 -35.01 9.72
C ALA A 138 -17.19 -36.35 10.47
N ASP A 139 -16.72 -37.44 9.85
CA ASP A 139 -16.63 -38.77 10.45
C ASP A 139 -15.73 -38.76 11.70
N MET A 140 -14.55 -38.12 11.62
CA MET A 140 -13.66 -37.96 12.78
C MET A 140 -14.28 -37.14 13.91
N LEU A 141 -15.16 -36.19 13.59
CA LEU A 141 -15.89 -35.40 14.57
C LEU A 141 -17.16 -36.10 15.09
N GLY A 142 -17.54 -37.25 14.51
CA GLY A 142 -18.78 -37.95 14.83
C GLY A 142 -20.03 -37.14 14.47
N ARG A 143 -19.99 -36.40 13.35
CA ARG A 143 -21.07 -35.49 12.92
C ARG A 143 -21.53 -35.81 11.51
N GLU A 144 -22.79 -35.50 11.23
CA GLU A 144 -23.31 -35.56 9.86
C GLU A 144 -22.58 -34.53 8.98
N PRO A 145 -22.06 -34.92 7.79
CA PRO A 145 -21.20 -34.07 6.96
C PRO A 145 -21.78 -32.69 6.62
N MET A 146 -23.02 -32.61 6.15
CA MET A 146 -23.63 -31.33 5.75
C MET A 146 -23.77 -30.38 6.93
N THR A 147 -24.15 -30.91 8.09
CA THR A 147 -24.26 -30.15 9.34
C THR A 147 -22.89 -29.68 9.83
N ALA A 148 -21.88 -30.55 9.78
CA ALA A 148 -20.51 -30.19 10.14
C ALA A 148 -19.97 -29.04 9.28
N MET A 149 -20.17 -29.13 7.96
CA MET A 149 -19.71 -28.10 7.02
C MET A 149 -20.49 -26.79 7.17
N SER A 150 -21.81 -26.87 7.37
CA SER A 150 -22.63 -25.68 7.60
C SER A 150 -22.18 -24.93 8.86
N ASP A 151 -21.94 -25.65 9.95
CA ASP A 151 -21.45 -25.05 11.20
C ASP A 151 -20.06 -24.43 11.05
N LEU A 152 -19.16 -25.09 10.31
CA LEU A 152 -17.83 -24.56 10.03
C LEU A 152 -17.94 -23.24 9.26
N VAL A 153 -18.73 -23.21 8.19
CA VAL A 153 -18.94 -22.01 7.38
C VAL A 153 -19.56 -20.88 8.23
N LEU A 154 -20.49 -21.19 9.12
CA LEU A 154 -21.05 -20.19 10.06
C LEU A 154 -19.98 -19.64 11.02
N ALA A 155 -19.13 -20.50 11.58
CA ALA A 155 -18.03 -20.07 12.45
C ALA A 155 -17.02 -19.20 11.68
N MET A 156 -16.67 -19.60 10.45
CA MET A 156 -15.81 -18.80 9.58
C MET A 156 -16.45 -17.44 9.24
N ARG A 157 -17.75 -17.40 8.97
CA ARG A 157 -18.49 -16.14 8.74
C ARG A 157 -18.41 -15.22 9.95
N ASP A 158 -18.51 -15.73 11.16
CA ASP A 158 -18.37 -14.93 12.37
C ASP A 158 -16.95 -14.38 12.53
N LEU A 159 -15.91 -15.19 12.28
CA LEU A 159 -14.52 -14.70 12.29
C LEU A 159 -14.26 -13.63 11.22
N HIS A 160 -14.87 -13.77 10.04
CA HIS A 160 -14.78 -12.75 9.01
C HIS A 160 -15.48 -11.45 9.45
N ARG A 161 -16.65 -11.55 10.09
CA ARG A 161 -17.36 -10.39 10.65
C ARG A 161 -16.55 -9.71 11.76
N GLU A 162 -15.90 -10.47 12.62
CA GLU A 162 -15.00 -9.93 13.66
C GLU A 162 -13.86 -9.11 13.04
N TYR A 163 -13.29 -9.56 11.92
CA TYR A 163 -12.28 -8.82 11.16
C TYR A 163 -12.84 -7.54 10.52
N GLN A 164 -13.99 -7.60 9.86
CA GLN A 164 -14.61 -6.41 9.27
C GLN A 164 -14.96 -5.37 10.34
N ALA A 165 -15.51 -5.80 11.47
CA ALA A 165 -15.80 -4.92 12.59
C ALA A 165 -14.54 -4.26 13.19
N ALA A 166 -13.38 -4.92 13.13
CA ALA A 166 -12.11 -4.31 13.54
C ALA A 166 -11.69 -3.19 12.58
N LEU A 167 -11.88 -3.38 11.27
CA LEU A 167 -11.63 -2.32 10.29
C LEU A 167 -12.55 -1.11 10.50
N GLU A 168 -13.83 -1.35 10.80
CA GLU A 168 -14.78 -0.28 11.13
C GLU A 168 -14.37 0.47 12.41
N ARG A 169 -13.97 -0.25 13.47
CA ARG A 169 -13.46 0.36 14.70
C ARG A 169 -12.21 1.20 14.49
N LEU A 170 -11.31 0.80 13.58
CA LEU A 170 -10.14 1.61 13.24
C LEU A 170 -10.57 2.99 12.75
N HIS A 171 -11.65 3.10 11.98
CA HIS A 171 -12.15 4.41 11.54
C HIS A 171 -12.63 5.26 12.71
N GLU A 172 -13.12 4.70 13.81
CA GLU A 172 -13.56 5.49 14.95
C GLU A 172 -12.43 5.83 15.94
N THR A 173 -11.34 5.07 15.91
CA THR A 173 -10.26 5.12 16.89
C THR A 173 -9.25 6.23 16.61
N ARG A 174 -8.66 6.79 17.67
CA ARG A 174 -7.53 7.73 17.56
C ARG A 174 -6.22 6.96 17.55
N PHE A 175 -5.41 7.14 16.51
CA PHE A 175 -4.07 6.54 16.43
C PHE A 175 -3.11 7.37 15.56
N THR A 176 -1.81 7.13 15.73
CA THR A 176 -0.76 7.81 14.96
C THR A 176 -0.56 7.13 13.60
N LEU A 177 -0.67 7.89 12.52
CA LEU A 177 -0.36 7.41 11.17
C LEU A 177 1.15 7.50 10.91
N SER A 178 1.71 8.66 11.20
CA SER A 178 3.14 8.97 11.15
C SER A 178 3.44 10.05 12.18
N GLU A 179 4.72 10.35 12.42
CA GLU A 179 5.12 11.40 13.34
C GLU A 179 4.42 12.75 13.02
N GLY A 180 3.63 13.27 13.95
CA GLY A 180 2.87 14.52 13.76
C GLY A 180 1.60 14.41 12.91
N VAL A 181 1.17 13.20 12.52
CA VAL A 181 -0.07 12.94 11.79
C VAL A 181 -0.88 11.87 12.51
N ILE A 182 -2.14 12.17 12.85
CA ILE A 182 -3.02 11.21 13.50
C ILE A 182 -4.31 11.02 12.70
N ALA A 183 -4.89 9.84 12.88
CA ALA A 183 -6.27 9.54 12.56
C ALA A 183 -7.13 9.72 13.81
N SER A 184 -8.34 10.26 13.67
CA SER A 184 -9.33 10.32 14.74
C SER A 184 -10.73 10.49 14.13
N ARG A 185 -11.68 9.63 14.50
CA ARG A 185 -13.07 9.68 13.97
C ARG A 185 -13.13 9.71 12.44
N GLY A 186 -12.26 8.92 11.80
CA GLY A 186 -12.21 8.73 10.37
C GLY A 186 -11.50 9.85 9.63
N GLU A 187 -10.95 10.83 10.36
CA GLU A 187 -10.35 12.03 9.80
C GLU A 187 -8.85 12.12 10.12
N VAL A 188 -8.10 12.61 9.14
CA VAL A 188 -6.68 12.94 9.32
C VAL A 188 -6.52 14.33 9.93
N ARG A 189 -5.59 14.45 10.87
CA ARG A 189 -5.24 15.71 11.53
C ARG A 189 -3.73 15.84 11.71
N PHE A 190 -3.20 17.03 11.44
CA PHE A 190 -1.79 17.40 11.66
C PHE A 190 -1.64 18.07 13.02
N PHE A 191 -0.54 17.80 13.73
CA PHE A 191 -0.26 18.38 15.05
C PHE A 191 1.18 18.88 15.16
N GLY A 192 1.35 20.07 15.73
CA GLY A 192 2.67 20.66 15.98
C GLY A 192 3.39 21.08 14.70
N LYS A 193 4.73 21.01 14.70
CA LYS A 193 5.58 21.26 13.54
C LYS A 193 5.85 19.94 12.80
N THR A 194 4.85 19.41 12.11
CA THR A 194 4.99 18.19 11.32
C THR A 194 5.98 18.43 10.17
N ARG A 195 6.93 17.51 9.97
CA ARG A 195 7.82 17.54 8.81
C ARG A 195 7.03 17.21 7.54
N LEU A 196 7.40 17.80 6.41
CA LEU A 196 6.68 17.65 5.16
C LEU A 196 6.61 16.18 4.71
N SER A 197 7.72 15.48 4.84
CA SER A 197 7.81 14.07 4.50
C SER A 197 6.93 13.18 5.39
N ARG A 198 6.88 13.45 6.71
CA ARG A 198 6.00 12.76 7.65
C ARG A 198 4.52 13.01 7.35
N ALA A 199 4.16 14.25 7.00
CA ALA A 199 2.81 14.57 6.55
C ALA A 199 2.42 13.79 5.29
N ALA A 200 3.33 13.75 4.31
CA ALA A 200 3.14 13.04 3.05
C ALA A 200 2.90 11.53 3.29
N VAL A 201 3.76 10.88 4.08
CA VAL A 201 3.61 9.47 4.48
C VAL A 201 2.30 9.23 5.21
N GLY A 202 1.95 10.10 6.17
CA GLY A 202 0.72 9.98 6.95
C GLY A 202 -0.54 10.08 6.08
N VAL A 203 -0.54 10.98 5.09
CA VAL A 203 -1.63 11.11 4.10
C VAL A 203 -1.70 9.89 3.18
N SER A 204 -0.56 9.34 2.77
CA SER A 204 -0.51 8.08 1.99
C SER A 204 -1.14 6.93 2.77
N PHE A 205 -0.75 6.73 4.03
CA PHE A 205 -1.34 5.72 4.91
C PHE A 205 -2.84 5.94 5.10
N ALA A 206 -3.26 7.18 5.40
CA ALA A 206 -4.66 7.50 5.57
C ALA A 206 -5.51 7.16 4.34
N THR A 207 -5.02 7.52 3.15
CA THR A 207 -5.69 7.24 1.89
C THR A 207 -5.89 5.74 1.69
N ARG A 208 -4.84 4.94 1.94
CA ARG A 208 -4.89 3.48 1.77
C ARG A 208 -5.72 2.77 2.84
N LEU A 209 -5.87 3.39 4.01
CA LEU A 209 -6.77 2.95 5.07
C LEU A 209 -8.23 3.41 4.87
N GLY A 210 -8.52 4.17 3.81
CA GLY A 210 -9.85 4.69 3.52
C GLY A 210 -10.30 5.81 4.47
N LEU A 211 -9.36 6.48 5.13
CA LEU A 211 -9.66 7.63 5.99
C LEU A 211 -9.93 8.89 5.18
N ARG A 212 -10.75 9.77 5.73
CA ARG A 212 -11.05 11.07 5.14
C ARG A 212 -9.92 12.05 5.39
N VAL A 213 -9.35 12.55 4.30
CA VAL A 213 -8.44 13.70 4.31
C VAL A 213 -9.27 14.95 4.04
N LEU A 214 -9.41 15.82 5.04
CA LEU A 214 -10.12 17.09 4.91
C LEU A 214 -9.21 18.16 4.29
N SER A 215 -9.82 19.20 3.73
CA SER A 215 -9.10 20.42 3.38
C SER A 215 -8.64 21.10 4.66
N LEU A 216 -7.39 20.86 5.03
CA LEU A 216 -6.70 21.51 6.12
C LEU A 216 -5.54 22.26 5.49
N GLU A 217 -5.37 23.54 5.83
CA GLU A 217 -4.10 24.20 5.55
C GLU A 217 -3.04 23.48 6.39
N ALA A 218 -2.22 22.67 5.72
CA ALA A 218 -1.11 22.05 6.40
C ALA A 218 -0.20 23.16 6.99
N PRO A 219 0.29 22.98 8.22
CA PRO A 219 1.15 23.98 8.86
C PRO A 219 2.42 24.20 8.03
N PRO A 220 3.18 25.30 8.23
CA PRO A 220 4.48 25.47 7.57
C PRO A 220 5.39 24.28 7.88
N MET A 221 5.75 23.50 6.86
CA MET A 221 6.55 22.29 7.02
C MET A 221 7.96 22.50 6.46
N THR A 222 8.96 21.94 7.15
CA THR A 222 10.38 22.04 6.77
C THR A 222 10.93 20.69 6.34
N GLY A 223 11.84 20.69 5.37
CA GLY A 223 12.63 19.54 4.94
C GLY A 223 11.90 18.61 3.96
N ILE A 224 12.39 18.56 2.72
CA ILE A 224 12.07 17.48 1.79
C ILE A 224 13.26 16.53 1.81
N GLU A 225 13.05 15.29 2.25
CA GLU A 225 14.03 14.22 2.08
C GLU A 225 13.64 13.41 0.85
N GLY A 226 14.57 13.26 -0.09
CA GLY A 226 14.33 12.63 -1.40
C GLY A 226 13.61 11.30 -1.35
N PRO A 227 14.06 10.31 -0.56
CA PRO A 227 13.43 8.98 -0.54
C PRO A 227 11.96 8.99 -0.09
N GLU A 228 11.63 9.77 0.94
CA GLU A 228 10.26 9.83 1.49
C GLU A 228 9.30 10.59 0.55
N ALA A 229 9.80 11.65 -0.12
CA ALA A 229 9.04 12.39 -1.11
C ALA A 229 8.76 11.55 -2.37
N VAL A 230 9.78 10.87 -2.90
CA VAL A 230 9.64 9.98 -4.06
C VAL A 230 8.63 8.87 -3.76
N HIS A 231 8.81 8.14 -2.65
CA HIS A 231 7.89 7.06 -2.28
C HIS A 231 6.43 7.55 -2.19
N THR A 232 6.21 8.74 -1.62
CA THR A 232 4.86 9.29 -1.48
C THR A 232 4.25 9.71 -2.81
N LEU A 233 5.02 10.35 -3.70
CA LEU A 233 4.53 10.78 -5.01
C LEU A 233 4.28 9.60 -5.97
N CYS A 234 4.95 8.48 -5.74
CA CYS A 234 4.72 7.22 -6.45
C CYS A 234 3.59 6.35 -5.84
N SER A 235 2.86 6.85 -4.83
CA SER A 235 1.80 6.08 -4.14
C SER A 235 0.44 6.08 -4.86
N GLY A 236 0.36 6.61 -6.09
CA GLY A 236 -0.83 6.59 -6.94
C GLY A 236 -1.71 7.85 -6.85
N ALA A 237 -2.66 7.96 -7.79
CA ALA A 237 -3.48 9.15 -8.03
C ALA A 237 -4.37 9.51 -6.83
N ALA A 238 -4.93 8.52 -6.13
CA ALA A 238 -5.76 8.76 -4.95
C ALA A 238 -4.99 9.46 -3.83
N VAL A 239 -3.73 9.05 -3.61
CA VAL A 239 -2.85 9.67 -2.61
C VAL A 239 -2.50 11.08 -3.03
N LEU A 240 -2.10 11.29 -4.29
CA LEU A 240 -1.79 12.61 -4.84
C LEU A 240 -2.95 13.60 -4.71
N ARG A 241 -4.18 13.17 -5.00
CA ARG A 241 -5.39 14.01 -4.82
C ARG A 241 -5.63 14.38 -3.36
N ASN A 242 -5.35 13.48 -2.41
CA ASN A 242 -5.46 13.78 -1.00
C ASN A 242 -4.34 14.70 -0.50
N LEU A 243 -3.11 14.54 -1.01
CA LEU A 243 -2.00 15.47 -0.74
C LEU A 243 -2.31 16.87 -1.26
N ASP A 244 -2.91 16.97 -2.45
CA ASP A 244 -3.38 18.24 -3.02
C ASP A 244 -4.45 18.89 -2.15
N ARG A 245 -5.46 18.10 -1.74
CA ARG A 245 -6.58 18.59 -0.92
C ARG A 245 -6.14 19.19 0.42
N CYS A 246 -5.08 18.67 1.03
CA CYS A 246 -4.54 19.19 2.29
C CYS A 246 -3.33 20.12 2.12
N GLY A 247 -3.03 20.58 0.90
CA GLY A 247 -1.93 21.52 0.62
C GLY A 247 -0.53 20.93 0.71
N VAL A 248 -0.38 19.66 1.09
CA VAL A 248 0.92 18.96 1.15
C VAL A 248 1.56 18.89 -0.24
N LEU A 249 0.78 18.65 -1.29
CA LEU A 249 1.31 18.62 -2.66
C LEU A 249 1.86 19.98 -3.11
N THR A 250 1.25 21.09 -2.69
CA THR A 250 1.74 22.44 -3.01
C THR A 250 3.11 22.71 -2.39
N MET A 251 3.41 22.12 -1.24
CA MET A 251 4.73 22.22 -0.63
C MET A 251 5.76 21.26 -1.24
N LEU A 252 5.33 20.06 -1.68
CA LEU A 252 6.22 19.07 -2.30
C LEU A 252 6.59 19.40 -3.75
N LEU A 253 5.58 19.75 -4.55
CA LEU A 253 5.66 19.96 -5.99
C LEU A 253 4.84 21.20 -6.39
N PRO A 254 5.25 22.40 -5.95
CA PRO A 254 4.55 23.65 -6.25
C PRO A 254 4.35 23.87 -7.75
N GLU A 255 5.30 23.47 -8.58
CA GLU A 255 5.29 23.58 -10.04
C GLU A 255 4.05 22.92 -10.64
N LEU A 256 3.72 21.70 -10.20
CA LEU A 256 2.51 21.00 -10.63
C LEU A 256 1.24 21.72 -10.14
N THR A 257 1.21 22.16 -8.89
CA THR A 257 0.01 22.82 -8.34
C THR A 257 -0.26 24.20 -8.94
N ARG A 258 0.76 24.88 -9.49
CA ARG A 258 0.57 26.10 -10.29
C ARG A 258 -0.19 25.84 -11.59
N CYS A 259 -0.16 24.60 -12.10
CA CYS A 259 -0.84 24.19 -13.31
C CYS A 259 -2.33 23.83 -13.11
N ARG A 260 -2.90 24.00 -11.89
CA ARG A 260 -4.32 23.67 -11.59
C ARG A 260 -5.32 24.30 -12.56
N ALA A 261 -5.10 25.57 -12.92
CA ALA A 261 -5.94 26.34 -13.83
C ALA A 261 -5.31 26.54 -15.21
N LEU A 262 -4.18 25.89 -15.51
CA LEU A 262 -3.49 26.04 -16.78
C LEU A 262 -4.22 25.22 -17.85
N MET A 263 -4.83 25.92 -18.82
CA MET A 263 -5.45 25.31 -19.98
C MET A 263 -4.37 24.98 -21.03
N PRO A 264 -4.27 23.73 -21.51
CA PRO A 264 -3.36 23.39 -22.60
C PRO A 264 -3.71 24.14 -23.89
N GLN A 265 -2.71 24.47 -24.70
CA GLN A 265 -2.91 25.18 -25.97
C GLN A 265 -3.39 24.26 -27.11
N ASP A 266 -3.16 22.94 -27.00
CA ASP A 266 -3.54 21.98 -28.04
C ASP A 266 -5.02 21.54 -27.92
N SER A 267 -5.71 21.51 -29.05
CA SER A 267 -7.17 21.30 -29.20
C SER A 267 -7.71 19.94 -28.74
N VAL A 268 -6.84 19.02 -28.31
CA VAL A 268 -7.19 17.66 -27.89
C VAL A 268 -7.31 17.50 -26.36
N HIS A 269 -6.98 18.52 -25.57
CA HIS A 269 -7.06 18.40 -24.11
C HIS A 269 -8.46 18.75 -23.58
N THR A 270 -9.08 17.80 -22.90
CA THR A 270 -10.35 18.00 -22.17
C THR A 270 -10.16 18.59 -20.78
N PHE A 271 -8.95 18.49 -20.22
CA PHE A 271 -8.65 18.81 -18.82
C PHE A 271 -7.52 19.85 -18.71
N THR A 272 -7.47 20.57 -17.58
CA THR A 272 -6.31 21.40 -17.24
C THR A 272 -5.06 20.55 -17.11
N VAL A 273 -3.88 21.14 -17.25
CA VAL A 273 -2.59 20.42 -17.15
C VAL A 273 -2.49 19.60 -15.87
N PHE A 274 -2.92 20.15 -14.74
CA PHE A 274 -2.94 19.43 -13.46
C PHE A 274 -3.86 18.20 -13.46
N GLU A 275 -5.12 18.36 -13.87
CA GLU A 275 -6.08 17.25 -13.86
C GLU A 275 -5.71 16.19 -14.91
N HIS A 276 -5.17 16.62 -16.06
CA HIS A 276 -4.60 15.72 -17.06
C HIS A 276 -3.48 14.86 -16.45
N THR A 277 -2.53 15.51 -15.77
CA THR A 277 -1.38 14.85 -15.13
C THR A 277 -1.84 13.80 -14.10
N LEU A 278 -2.79 14.13 -13.24
CA LEU A 278 -3.31 13.16 -12.25
C LEU A 278 -4.06 12.00 -12.89
N ARG A 279 -4.72 12.22 -14.04
CA ARG A 279 -5.36 11.15 -14.81
C ARG A 279 -4.35 10.23 -15.49
N VAL A 280 -3.20 10.75 -15.94
CA VAL A 280 -2.10 9.89 -16.44
C VAL A 280 -1.64 8.94 -15.34
N VAL A 281 -1.48 9.43 -14.11
CA VAL A 281 -1.15 8.57 -12.97
C VAL A 281 -2.28 7.56 -12.68
N GLU A 282 -3.54 7.97 -12.75
CA GLU A 282 -4.68 7.07 -12.60
C GLU A 282 -4.71 5.96 -13.68
N PHE A 283 -4.33 6.29 -14.91
CA PHE A 283 -4.15 5.29 -15.97
C PHE A 283 -3.02 4.31 -15.64
N ILE A 284 -1.87 4.80 -15.16
CA ILE A 284 -0.75 3.94 -14.74
C ILE A 284 -1.20 3.00 -13.61
N ASP A 285 -1.95 3.50 -12.63
CA ASP A 285 -2.48 2.72 -11.51
C ASP A 285 -3.46 1.63 -11.96
N ALA A 286 -4.27 1.92 -13.00
CA ALA A 286 -5.32 1.03 -13.51
C ALA A 286 -4.84 -0.03 -14.52
N ILE A 287 -3.55 -0.02 -14.91
CA ILE A 287 -2.98 -1.05 -15.80
C ILE A 287 -3.17 -2.43 -15.19
N GLN A 288 -3.85 -3.32 -15.92
CA GLN A 288 -4.19 -4.66 -15.46
C GLN A 288 -3.08 -5.68 -15.79
N PRO A 289 -2.73 -6.58 -14.84
CA PRO A 289 -1.88 -7.74 -15.09
C PRO A 289 -2.38 -8.59 -16.27
N GLY A 290 -1.45 -9.19 -17.03
CA GLY A 290 -1.77 -10.04 -18.18
C GLY A 290 -2.26 -9.30 -19.44
N THR A 291 -2.25 -7.97 -19.42
CA THR A 291 -2.34 -7.13 -20.64
C THR A 291 -0.94 -6.79 -21.14
N PHE A 292 -0.80 -6.40 -22.41
CA PHE A 292 0.49 -5.96 -22.96
C PHE A 292 1.17 -4.86 -22.09
N LEU A 293 0.41 -3.84 -21.67
CA LEU A 293 0.93 -2.80 -20.77
C LEU A 293 1.21 -3.31 -19.35
N GLY A 294 0.44 -4.30 -18.89
CA GLY A 294 0.65 -4.96 -17.61
C GLY A 294 1.97 -5.73 -17.57
N GLU A 295 2.23 -6.53 -18.60
CA GLU A 295 3.49 -7.28 -18.75
C GLU A 295 4.70 -6.34 -18.82
N LEU A 296 4.57 -5.22 -19.55
CA LEU A 296 5.61 -4.19 -19.58
C LEU A 296 5.83 -3.57 -18.20
N LYS A 297 4.76 -3.17 -17.51
CA LYS A 297 4.83 -2.56 -16.17
C LYS A 297 5.45 -3.52 -15.14
N GLU A 298 5.11 -4.81 -15.20
CA GLU A 298 5.66 -5.85 -14.33
C GLU A 298 7.16 -6.11 -14.57
N GLY A 299 7.64 -5.87 -15.79
CA GLY A 299 9.06 -5.96 -16.14
C GLY A 299 9.92 -4.81 -15.58
N ILE A 300 9.31 -3.71 -15.14
CA ILE A 300 10.03 -2.53 -14.62
C ILE A 300 10.43 -2.78 -13.17
N GLN A 301 11.75 -2.77 -12.89
CA GLN A 301 12.28 -2.98 -11.54
C GLN A 301 11.97 -1.81 -10.59
N ASP A 302 12.08 -0.58 -11.08
CA ASP A 302 11.80 0.65 -10.35
C ASP A 302 10.78 1.49 -11.12
N LEU A 303 9.58 1.61 -10.58
CA LEU A 303 8.50 2.41 -11.17
C LEU A 303 8.64 3.91 -10.88
N ALA A 304 9.56 4.33 -10.00
CA ALA A 304 9.71 5.73 -9.63
C ALA A 304 9.94 6.66 -10.85
N PRO A 305 10.83 6.34 -11.81
CA PRO A 305 10.99 7.17 -13.01
C PRO A 305 9.68 7.38 -13.78
N LEU A 306 8.85 6.34 -13.91
CA LEU A 306 7.58 6.39 -14.64
C LEU A 306 6.57 7.32 -13.95
N TYR A 307 6.39 7.18 -12.64
CA TYR A 307 5.47 8.05 -11.89
C TYR A 307 5.95 9.50 -11.83
N LEU A 308 7.25 9.72 -11.57
CA LEU A 308 7.81 11.07 -11.46
C LEU A 308 7.77 11.80 -12.80
N SER A 309 8.16 11.14 -13.89
CA SER A 309 8.05 11.72 -15.24
C SER A 309 6.60 12.01 -15.62
N ALA A 310 5.65 11.11 -15.32
CA ALA A 310 4.23 11.37 -15.53
C ALA A 310 3.76 12.65 -14.81
N LEU A 311 4.20 12.87 -13.57
CA LEU A 311 3.88 14.07 -12.79
C LEU A 311 4.50 15.36 -13.35
N MET A 312 5.58 15.26 -14.13
CA MET A 312 6.38 16.41 -14.55
C MET A 312 6.36 16.66 -16.08
N HIS A 313 5.85 15.72 -16.88
CA HIS A 313 5.98 15.74 -18.34
C HIS A 313 5.49 17.04 -18.99
N ASP A 314 4.39 17.58 -18.46
CA ASP A 314 3.70 18.73 -19.03
C ASP A 314 4.00 20.06 -18.31
N LEU A 315 4.93 20.07 -17.34
CA LEU A 315 5.22 21.28 -16.57
C LEU A 315 5.75 22.42 -17.45
N GLY A 316 6.46 22.12 -18.54
CA GLY A 316 6.96 23.17 -19.44
C GLY A 316 5.86 24.04 -20.08
N LYS A 317 4.59 23.60 -20.09
CA LYS A 317 3.46 24.37 -20.65
C LYS A 317 3.20 25.68 -19.91
N PHE A 318 3.74 25.88 -18.70
CA PHE A 318 3.61 27.16 -18.00
C PHE A 318 4.51 28.27 -18.58
N VAL A 319 5.52 27.94 -19.39
CA VAL A 319 6.46 28.90 -19.98
C VAL A 319 6.11 29.16 -21.45
N PRO A 320 5.51 30.32 -21.79
CA PRO A 320 5.13 30.61 -23.16
C PRO A 320 6.34 30.78 -24.09
N GLY A 321 6.24 30.29 -25.32
CA GLY A 321 7.22 30.55 -26.38
C GLY A 321 8.47 29.67 -26.37
N ARG A 322 8.55 28.68 -25.47
CA ARG A 322 9.62 27.65 -25.46
C ARG A 322 9.04 26.26 -25.73
N PRO A 323 9.81 25.32 -26.31
CA PRO A 323 9.42 23.91 -26.35
C PRO A 323 9.16 23.41 -24.93
N HIS A 324 7.99 22.81 -24.69
CA HIS A 324 7.55 22.46 -23.33
C HIS A 324 8.19 21.17 -22.84
N GLU A 325 8.61 20.29 -23.75
CA GLU A 325 9.38 19.09 -23.46
C GLU A 325 10.80 19.44 -22.96
N GLU A 326 11.46 20.43 -23.56
CA GLU A 326 12.77 20.92 -23.12
C GLU A 326 12.66 21.68 -21.80
N THR A 327 11.70 22.61 -21.73
CA THR A 327 11.45 23.38 -20.52
C THR A 327 11.01 22.48 -19.37
N GLY A 328 10.14 21.50 -19.63
CA GLY A 328 9.70 20.50 -18.66
C GLY A 328 10.86 19.70 -18.09
N ALA A 329 11.83 19.33 -18.93
CA ALA A 329 13.02 18.61 -18.52
C ALA A 329 13.93 19.46 -17.61
N GLU A 330 14.08 20.76 -17.90
CA GLU A 330 14.79 21.72 -17.04
C GLU A 330 14.11 21.83 -15.66
N ILE A 331 12.79 22.03 -15.65
CA ILE A 331 12.00 22.11 -14.41
C ILE A 331 12.12 20.81 -13.61
N ALA A 332 12.02 19.66 -14.27
CA ALA A 332 12.17 18.37 -13.61
C ALA A 332 13.55 18.24 -12.96
N ALA A 333 14.63 18.65 -13.64
CA ALA A 333 15.98 18.63 -13.09
C ALA A 333 16.10 19.49 -11.81
N GLU A 334 15.56 20.71 -11.83
CA GLU A 334 15.53 21.59 -10.65
C GLU A 334 14.74 20.98 -9.48
N VAL A 335 13.60 20.36 -9.77
CA VAL A 335 12.77 19.68 -8.76
C VAL A 335 13.50 18.49 -8.14
N LEU A 336 14.15 17.67 -8.96
CA LEU A 336 14.86 16.47 -8.53
C LEU A 336 16.11 16.81 -7.71
N ASP A 337 16.84 17.85 -8.11
CA ASP A 337 17.96 18.41 -7.33
C ASP A 337 17.49 18.94 -5.97
N ARG A 338 16.38 19.70 -5.94
CA ARG A 338 15.76 20.18 -4.70
C ARG A 338 15.37 19.05 -3.74
N TRP A 339 15.00 17.88 -4.27
CA TRP A 339 14.69 16.69 -3.47
C TRP A 339 15.93 15.88 -3.08
N GLY A 340 17.09 16.13 -3.70
CA GLY A 340 18.31 15.37 -3.44
C GLY A 340 18.18 13.88 -3.78
N VAL A 341 17.48 13.56 -4.88
CA VAL A 341 17.37 12.17 -5.35
C VAL A 341 18.69 11.69 -5.97
N ARG A 342 18.84 10.37 -6.13
CA ARG A 342 20.03 9.78 -6.76
C ARG A 342 20.13 10.24 -8.22
N GLU A 343 21.35 10.46 -8.69
CA GLU A 343 21.66 10.96 -10.04
C GLU A 343 21.08 10.07 -11.15
N ASP A 344 21.18 8.75 -11.01
CA ASP A 344 20.62 7.78 -11.96
C ASP A 344 19.09 7.86 -12.09
N LEU A 345 18.39 8.13 -10.99
CA LEU A 345 16.95 8.38 -11.01
C LEU A 345 16.65 9.73 -11.67
N ALA A 346 17.44 10.77 -11.35
CA ALA A 346 17.24 12.10 -11.90
C ALA A 346 17.40 12.11 -13.43
N GLU A 347 18.48 11.52 -13.94
CA GLU A 347 18.76 11.40 -15.38
C GLU A 347 17.62 10.70 -16.12
N ARG A 348 17.14 9.55 -15.60
CA ARG A 348 16.02 8.80 -16.20
C ARG A 348 14.74 9.63 -16.26
N VAL A 349 14.40 10.34 -15.18
CA VAL A 349 13.19 11.17 -15.14
C VAL A 349 13.29 12.34 -16.12
N VAL A 350 14.42 13.04 -16.13
CA VAL A 350 14.67 14.18 -17.03
C VAL A 350 14.63 13.74 -18.48
N TRP A 351 15.21 12.58 -18.80
CA TRP A 351 15.17 12.00 -20.14
C TRP A 351 13.72 11.64 -20.54
N LEU A 352 12.97 10.95 -19.68
CA LEU A 352 11.56 10.61 -19.95
C LEU A 352 10.70 11.85 -20.18
N VAL A 353 10.89 12.90 -19.39
CA VAL A 353 10.20 14.19 -19.59
C VAL A 353 10.63 14.85 -20.89
N ARG A 354 11.92 14.84 -21.26
CA ARG A 354 12.40 15.43 -22.51
C ARG A 354 11.82 14.75 -23.75
N TYR A 355 11.63 13.43 -23.72
CA TYR A 355 11.21 12.64 -24.89
C TYR A 355 9.75 12.16 -24.83
N HIS A 356 8.93 12.69 -23.91
CA HIS A 356 7.55 12.22 -23.70
C HIS A 356 6.63 12.38 -24.93
N LEU A 357 6.97 13.30 -25.85
CA LEU A 357 6.23 13.50 -27.11
C LEU A 357 6.73 12.66 -28.27
N SER A 358 7.93 12.07 -28.18
CA SER A 358 8.59 11.43 -29.33
C SER A 358 7.76 10.29 -29.89
N MET A 359 7.27 9.38 -29.04
CA MET A 359 6.41 8.28 -29.48
C MET A 359 5.05 8.77 -30.02
N PRO A 360 4.28 9.63 -29.31
CA PRO A 360 3.04 10.20 -29.87
C PRO A 360 3.22 10.90 -31.22
N GLN A 361 4.29 11.67 -31.40
CA GLN A 361 4.59 12.38 -32.65
C GLN A 361 4.91 11.39 -33.78
N ILE A 362 5.77 10.40 -33.52
CA ILE A 362 6.13 9.37 -34.50
C ILE A 362 4.90 8.57 -34.94
N VAL A 363 4.08 8.10 -34.00
CA VAL A 363 2.89 7.29 -34.31
C VAL A 363 1.86 8.09 -35.12
N ARG A 364 1.75 9.41 -34.90
CA ARG A 364 0.80 10.26 -35.64
C ARG A 364 1.31 10.68 -37.01
N MET A 365 2.61 10.90 -37.17
CA MET A 365 3.18 11.54 -38.37
C MET A 365 3.86 10.55 -39.31
N ARG A 366 4.14 9.31 -38.88
CA ARG A 366 4.93 8.33 -39.65
C ARG A 366 4.24 6.98 -39.72
N ASP A 367 4.60 6.21 -40.75
CA ASP A 367 4.15 4.82 -40.88
C ASP A 367 4.88 3.93 -39.86
N VAL A 368 4.14 3.41 -38.89
CA VAL A 368 4.63 2.52 -37.82
C VAL A 368 4.95 1.11 -38.32
N MET A 369 4.42 0.71 -39.49
CA MET A 369 4.73 -0.58 -40.12
C MET A 369 6.06 -0.54 -40.87
N ASN A 370 6.63 0.65 -41.07
CA ASN A 370 7.95 0.81 -41.68
C ASN A 370 9.06 0.46 -40.67
N PRO A 371 9.91 -0.56 -40.94
CA PRO A 371 11.00 -0.93 -40.04
C PRO A 371 12.02 0.18 -39.77
N PHE A 372 12.18 1.15 -40.67
CA PHE A 372 13.06 2.30 -40.46
C PHE A 372 12.52 3.23 -39.36
N THR A 373 11.20 3.46 -39.30
CA THR A 373 10.56 4.24 -38.25
C THR A 373 10.81 3.63 -36.88
N ALA A 374 10.66 2.29 -36.76
CA ALA A 374 10.91 1.57 -35.52
C ALA A 374 12.39 1.63 -35.10
N ARG A 375 13.33 1.51 -36.05
CA ARG A 375 14.77 1.62 -35.76
C ARG A 375 15.17 3.02 -35.32
N GLU A 376 14.66 4.07 -35.97
CA GLU A 376 14.94 5.45 -35.56
C GLU A 376 14.42 5.73 -34.14
N PHE A 377 13.22 5.23 -33.81
CA PHE A 377 12.73 5.36 -32.44
C PHE A 377 13.58 4.57 -31.44
N ALA A 378 13.99 3.35 -31.78
CA ALA A 378 14.87 2.54 -30.92
C ALA A 378 16.23 3.21 -30.66
N GLN A 379 16.74 4.01 -31.60
CA GLN A 379 17.95 4.80 -31.41
C GLN A 379 17.78 5.94 -30.40
N VAL A 380 16.56 6.44 -30.20
CA VAL A 380 16.27 7.44 -29.16
C VAL A 380 16.21 6.77 -27.79
N VAL A 381 15.50 5.64 -27.68
CA VAL A 381 15.30 4.93 -26.40
C VAL A 381 16.59 4.25 -25.92
N GLU A 382 17.47 3.86 -26.84
CA GLU A 382 18.79 3.24 -26.64
C GLU A 382 18.79 1.88 -25.92
N THR A 383 18.14 1.78 -24.76
CA THR A 383 18.09 0.58 -23.90
C THR A 383 16.67 0.07 -23.71
N GLN A 384 16.55 -1.20 -23.32
CA GLN A 384 15.26 -1.79 -22.93
C GLN A 384 14.87 -1.45 -21.48
N ASP A 385 15.87 -1.23 -20.62
CA ASP A 385 15.76 -0.79 -19.21
C ASP A 385 15.81 0.74 -19.09
#